data_AF-A0A7S3ETU6-F1
#
_entry.id   AF-A0A7S3ETU6-F1
#
_cell.length_a   1.000
_cell.length_b   1.000
_cell.length_c   1.000
_cell.angle_alpha   90.00
_cell.angle_beta   90.00
_cell.angle_gamma   90.00
#
_symmetry.space_group_name_H-M   'P 1'
#
loop_
_entity.id
_entity.type
_entity.pdbx_description
1 polymer ?
#
loop_
_entity_poly.entity_id
_entity_poly.type
_entity_poly.pdbx_seq_one_letter_code
_entity_poly.pdbx_strand_id
1 'polypeptide(L)'
;MKEVQQEQKKARGGLARKTVFTTFRESLNSLLKTLVDRKQNWVRCVKPNQDQQPNFFDEKFVKSQLAYSGTLELANVRKSGFQTRKELARVWDFYNICLEEFGRGDGASRGLSRSDPRRAEMRQQSVPERVKGMLALLESALRVDASHYRVGR
;
A
#
# COMPACT_ATOMS: atom_id res chain seq x y z
N MET A 1 -2.03 -26.71 -21.62
CA MET A 1 -1.26 -27.71 -20.85
C MET A 1 -2.14 -28.19 -19.72
N LYS A 2 -2.05 -29.49 -19.43
CA LYS A 2 -3.12 -30.32 -18.87
C LYS A 2 -3.40 -30.01 -17.40
N GLU A 3 -4.69 -30.00 -17.10
CA GLU A 3 -5.38 -30.38 -15.86
C GLU A 3 -4.50 -30.82 -14.68
N VAL A 4 -4.60 -30.07 -13.57
CA VAL A 4 -4.33 -30.63 -12.23
C VAL A 4 -5.68 -31.08 -11.67
N GLN A 5 -6.07 -32.29 -12.05
CA GLN A 5 -7.13 -33.02 -11.37
C GLN A 5 -6.66 -33.30 -9.93
N GLN A 6 -7.23 -32.61 -8.95
CA GLN A 6 -7.18 -33.11 -7.58
C GLN A 6 -8.25 -34.18 -7.43
N GLU A 7 -7.83 -35.44 -7.52
CA GLU A 7 -8.62 -36.60 -7.14
C GLU A 7 -9.14 -36.44 -5.70
N GLN A 8 -10.45 -36.26 -5.55
CA GLN A 8 -11.12 -36.50 -4.28
C GLN A 8 -11.22 -38.01 -4.05
N LYS A 9 -10.17 -38.63 -3.49
CA LYS A 9 -10.28 -39.98 -2.92
C LYS A 9 -11.15 -39.91 -1.67
N LYS A 10 -12.46 -40.09 -1.86
CA LYS A 10 -13.46 -40.22 -0.80
C LYS A 10 -13.26 -41.59 -0.13
N ALA A 11 -12.37 -41.64 0.86
CA ALA A 11 -12.23 -42.81 1.72
C ALA A 11 -13.56 -43.07 2.43
N ARG A 12 -14.12 -44.26 2.21
CA ARG A 12 -15.22 -44.82 3.00
C ARG A 12 -14.69 -45.12 4.40
N GLY A 13 -14.82 -44.16 5.31
CA GLY A 13 -14.62 -44.33 6.75
C GLY A 13 -15.71 -43.54 7.45
N GLY A 14 -16.39 -44.14 8.44
CA GLY A 14 -17.55 -43.56 9.12
C GLY A 14 -17.31 -42.10 9.52
N LEU A 15 -18.38 -41.29 9.49
CA LEU A 15 -18.35 -39.85 9.82
C LEU A 15 -17.47 -39.63 11.06
N ALA A 16 -16.22 -39.22 10.85
CA ALA A 16 -15.36 -38.80 11.93
C ALA A 16 -16.09 -37.65 12.61
N ARG A 17 -16.48 -37.84 13.88
CA ARG A 17 -17.25 -36.83 14.63
C ARG A 17 -16.50 -35.51 14.52
N LYS A 18 -17.18 -34.48 14.00
CA LYS A 18 -16.64 -33.11 13.99
C LYS A 18 -16.25 -32.75 15.42
N THR A 19 -14.99 -32.42 15.61
CA THR A 19 -14.47 -31.92 16.88
C THR A 19 -14.60 -30.40 16.92
N VAL A 20 -14.56 -29.82 18.11
CA VAL A 20 -14.52 -28.36 18.29
C VAL A 20 -13.38 -27.74 17.49
N PHE A 21 -12.21 -28.40 17.46
CA PHE A 21 -11.06 -27.97 16.67
C PHE A 21 -11.36 -27.94 15.16
N THR A 22 -11.99 -28.99 14.61
CA THR A 22 -12.30 -29.03 13.18
C THR A 22 -13.26 -27.91 12.78
N THR A 23 -14.28 -27.64 13.60
CA THR A 23 -15.25 -26.57 13.35
C THR A 23 -14.61 -25.18 13.48
N PHE A 24 -13.80 -24.96 14.52
CA PHE A 24 -13.07 -23.69 14.69
C PHE A 24 -12.15 -23.43 13.49
N ARG A 25 -11.37 -24.43 13.07
CA ARG A 25 -10.48 -24.32 11.91
C ARG A 25 -11.24 -24.01 10.63
N GLU A 26 -12.38 -24.67 10.39
CA GLU A 26 -13.25 -24.39 9.24
C GLU A 26 -13.74 -22.93 9.26
N SER A 27 -14.23 -22.45 10.41
CA SER A 27 -14.69 -21.06 10.55
C SER A 27 -13.58 -20.02 10.37
N LEU A 28 -12.40 -20.26 10.96
CA LEU A 28 -11.24 -19.38 10.84
C LEU A 28 -10.75 -19.28 9.39
N ASN A 29 -10.69 -20.42 8.68
CA ASN A 29 -10.29 -20.42 7.27
C ASN A 29 -11.28 -19.66 6.38
N SER A 30 -12.57 -19.77 6.65
CA SER A 30 -13.60 -19.01 5.93
C SER A 30 -13.43 -17.50 6.14
N LEU A 31 -13.16 -17.08 7.38
CA LEU A 31 -12.88 -15.69 7.71
C LEU A 31 -11.61 -15.18 7.03
N LEU A 32 -10.51 -15.95 7.08
CA LEU A 32 -9.24 -15.54 6.48
C LEU A 32 -9.35 -15.34 4.97
N LYS A 33 -10.10 -16.20 4.26
CA LYS A 33 -10.39 -16.00 2.83
C LYS A 33 -11.07 -14.66 2.59
N THR A 34 -12.09 -14.36 3.39
CA THR A 34 -12.84 -13.11 3.28
C THR A 34 -11.95 -11.88 3.56
N LEU A 35 -11.03 -11.97 4.52
CA LEU A 35 -10.10 -10.88 4.86
C LEU A 35 -9.04 -10.64 3.77
N VAL A 36 -8.50 -11.71 3.19
CA VAL A 36 -7.47 -11.61 2.14
C VAL A 36 -8.01 -10.98 0.86
N ASP A 37 -9.28 -11.24 0.54
CA ASP A 37 -9.93 -10.69 -0.67
C ASP A 37 -10.30 -9.19 -0.56
N ARG A 38 -10.08 -8.57 0.61
CA ARG A 38 -10.49 -7.19 0.88
C ARG A 38 -9.29 -6.29 1.17
N LYS A 39 -9.48 -4.99 0.90
CA LYS A 39 -8.56 -3.96 1.40
C LYS A 39 -8.72 -3.84 2.91
N GLN A 40 -7.69 -4.21 3.65
CA GLN A 40 -7.70 -4.23 5.12
C GLN A 40 -6.97 -3.02 5.73
N ASN A 41 -7.52 -2.55 6.85
CA ASN A 41 -6.88 -1.58 7.73
C ASN A 41 -6.44 -2.31 9.01
N TRP A 42 -5.24 -2.02 9.49
CA TRP A 42 -4.65 -2.72 10.64
C TRP A 42 -4.55 -1.79 11.83
N VAL A 43 -5.12 -2.22 12.97
CA VAL A 43 -5.01 -1.54 14.27
C VAL A 43 -4.26 -2.46 15.23
N ARG A 44 -3.23 -1.93 15.89
CA ARG A 44 -2.46 -2.64 16.93
C ARG A 44 -2.79 -2.04 18.28
N CYS A 45 -3.40 -2.82 19.16
CA CYS A 45 -3.63 -2.44 20.55
C CYS A 45 -2.37 -2.72 21.38
N VAL A 46 -2.02 -1.79 22.27
CA VAL A 46 -0.86 -1.91 23.17
C VAL A 46 -1.35 -1.65 24.59
N LYS A 47 -1.04 -2.55 25.52
CA LYS A 47 -1.39 -2.39 26.93
C LYS A 47 -0.33 -1.54 27.63
N PRO A 48 -0.67 -0.43 28.31
CA PRO A 48 0.33 0.49 28.85
C PRO A 48 1.07 -0.06 30.08
N ASN A 49 0.44 -0.96 30.85
CA ASN A 49 1.03 -1.60 32.03
C ASN A 49 0.31 -2.93 32.34
N GLN A 50 0.87 -3.77 33.21
CA GLN A 50 0.25 -5.06 33.57
C GLN A 50 -0.86 -4.92 34.61
N ASP A 51 -0.72 -4.00 35.55
CA ASP A 51 -1.57 -3.83 36.74
C ASP A 51 -2.91 -3.11 36.47
N GLN A 52 -3.22 -2.80 35.21
CA GLN A 52 -4.42 -2.08 34.79
C GLN A 52 -4.57 -0.69 35.43
N GLN A 53 -3.45 -0.08 35.81
CA GLN A 53 -3.43 1.23 36.44
C GLN A 53 -3.67 2.33 35.39
N PRO A 54 -4.61 3.26 35.62
CA PRO A 54 -4.77 4.41 34.75
C PRO A 54 -3.54 5.33 34.84
N ASN A 55 -3.23 6.04 33.75
CA ASN A 55 -2.13 7.02 33.67
C ASN A 55 -0.73 6.50 34.02
N PHE A 56 -0.53 5.19 34.07
CA PHE A 56 0.79 4.58 34.28
C PHE A 56 1.28 3.90 33.00
N PHE A 57 2.48 4.27 32.55
CA PHE A 57 3.09 3.73 31.34
C PHE A 57 4.39 3.00 31.69
N ASP A 58 4.37 1.68 31.58
CA ASP A 58 5.57 0.84 31.73
C ASP A 58 6.28 0.71 30.39
N GLU A 59 7.36 1.48 30.24
CA GLU A 59 8.15 1.52 29.02
C GLU A 59 8.75 0.16 28.64
N LYS A 60 9.21 -0.64 29.62
CA LYS A 60 9.83 -1.95 29.33
C LYS A 60 8.77 -2.90 28.80
N PHE A 61 7.62 -2.95 29.46
CA PHE A 61 6.51 -3.79 29.04
C PHE A 61 5.99 -3.41 27.65
N VAL A 62 5.81 -2.11 27.40
CA VAL A 62 5.36 -1.62 26.08
C VAL A 62 6.40 -1.90 24.99
N LYS A 63 7.69 -1.68 25.25
CA LYS A 63 8.77 -2.01 24.29
C LYS A 63 8.76 -3.49 23.93
N SER A 64 8.62 -4.38 24.90
CA SER A 64 8.51 -5.82 24.64
C SER A 64 7.30 -6.15 23.75
N GLN A 65 6.15 -5.50 23.97
CA GLN A 65 4.96 -5.65 23.11
C GLN A 65 5.20 -5.21 21.68
N LEU A 66 5.85 -4.08 21.48
CA LEU A 66 6.16 -3.58 20.15
C LEU A 66 7.14 -4.50 19.40
N ALA A 67 8.11 -5.08 20.12
CA ALA A 67 9.07 -6.04 19.57
C ALA A 67 8.42 -7.37 19.18
N TYR A 68 7.71 -8.06 20.09
CA TYR A 68 7.15 -9.38 19.75
C TYR A 68 6.00 -9.29 18.72
N SER A 69 5.29 -8.15 18.66
CA SER A 69 4.20 -7.95 17.69
C SER A 69 4.70 -7.60 16.28
N GLY A 70 6.01 -7.37 16.11
CA GLY A 70 6.61 -6.97 14.83
C GLY A 70 6.31 -5.51 14.45
N THR A 71 5.88 -4.68 15.40
CA THR A 71 5.42 -3.31 15.09
C THR A 71 6.59 -2.41 14.69
N LEU A 72 7.75 -2.58 15.33
CA LEU A 72 8.97 -1.80 15.01
C LEU A 72 9.52 -2.18 13.64
N GLU A 73 9.55 -3.47 13.33
CA GLU A 73 9.97 -4.02 12.05
C GLU A 73 9.04 -3.55 10.92
N LEU A 74 7.73 -3.58 11.16
CA LEU A 74 6.75 -3.06 10.22
C LEU A 74 6.93 -1.56 9.96
N ALA A 75 7.23 -0.77 11.00
CA ALA A 75 7.53 0.64 10.85
C ALA A 75 8.80 0.86 10.00
N ASN A 76 9.84 0.07 10.22
CA ASN A 76 11.08 0.13 9.44
C ASN A 76 10.84 -0.23 7.96
N VAL A 77 10.09 -1.29 7.67
CA VAL A 77 9.72 -1.67 6.30
C VAL A 77 8.86 -0.61 5.62
N ARG A 78 7.92 0.01 6.34
CA ARG A 78 7.10 1.09 5.80
C ARG A 78 7.90 2.36 5.53
N LYS A 79 8.94 2.63 6.34
CA LYS A 79 9.82 3.77 6.18
C LYS A 79 10.78 3.61 5.00
N SER A 80 11.35 2.42 4.80
CA SER A 80 12.29 2.16 3.70
C SER A 80 11.62 1.77 2.38
N GLY A 81 10.36 1.32 2.43
CA GLY A 81 9.60 0.87 1.28
C GLY A 81 8.66 1.93 0.69
N PHE A 82 8.06 1.59 -0.45
CA PHE A 82 7.02 2.39 -1.12
C PHE A 82 5.66 1.75 -0.90
N GLN A 83 4.87 2.26 0.06
CA GLN A 83 3.59 1.67 0.45
C GLN A 83 2.51 1.81 -0.64
N THR A 84 2.54 2.91 -1.40
CA THR A 84 1.54 3.19 -2.44
C THR A 84 2.08 2.81 -3.82
N ARG A 85 1.31 2.04 -4.57
CA ARG A 85 1.58 1.69 -5.97
C ARG A 85 0.42 2.17 -6.83
N LYS A 86 0.74 2.86 -7.93
CA LYS A 86 -0.24 3.38 -8.88
C LYS A 86 0.25 3.08 -10.29
N GLU A 87 -0.69 2.76 -11.16
CA GLU A 87 -0.43 2.61 -12.58
C GLU A 87 -0.06 3.97 -13.19
N LEU A 88 0.91 3.98 -14.11
CA LEU A 88 1.44 5.21 -14.72
C LEU A 88 0.33 6.03 -15.40
N ALA A 89 -0.61 5.38 -16.08
CA ALA A 89 -1.75 6.05 -16.70
C ALA A 89 -2.58 6.84 -15.68
N ARG A 90 -2.90 6.23 -14.53
CA ARG A 90 -3.64 6.90 -13.46
C ARG A 90 -2.85 8.06 -12.85
N VAL A 91 -1.54 7.91 -12.68
CA VAL A 91 -0.69 8.98 -12.16
C VAL A 91 -0.78 10.21 -13.07
N TRP A 92 -0.71 10.02 -14.39
CA TRP A 92 -0.93 11.11 -15.35
C TRP A 92 -2.30 11.77 -15.18
N ASP A 93 -3.38 10.97 -15.17
CA ASP A 93 -4.74 11.52 -15.09
C ASP A 93 -4.97 12.33 -13.80
N PHE A 94 -4.42 11.87 -12.67
CA PHE A 94 -4.54 12.57 -11.38
C PHE A 94 -3.73 13.87 -11.32
N TYR A 95 -2.46 13.84 -11.76
CA TYR A 95 -1.54 14.97 -11.53
C TYR A 95 -1.44 15.93 -12.71
N ASN A 96 -1.97 15.61 -13.88
CA ASN A 96 -2.00 16.51 -15.03
C ASN A 96 -2.82 17.80 -14.76
N ILE A 97 -3.73 17.78 -13.79
CA ILE A 97 -4.43 18.99 -13.32
C ILE A 97 -3.47 19.89 -12.53
N CYS A 98 -2.63 19.30 -11.66
CA CYS A 98 -1.68 20.06 -10.84
C CYS A 98 -0.70 20.86 -11.71
N LEU A 99 -0.30 20.33 -12.88
CA LEU A 99 0.56 21.04 -13.83
C LEU A 99 -0.06 22.35 -14.36
N GLU A 100 -1.39 22.48 -14.38
CA GLU A 100 -2.07 23.70 -14.85
C GLU A 100 -2.00 24.82 -13.81
N GLU A 101 -2.08 24.47 -12.52
CA GLU A 101 -2.15 25.43 -11.41
C GLU A 101 -0.76 26.02 -11.08
N PHE A 102 0.31 25.23 -11.16
CA PHE A 102 1.68 25.73 -10.99
C PHE A 102 2.15 26.65 -12.12
N GLY A 103 1.40 26.77 -13.22
CA GLY A 103 1.68 27.70 -14.32
C GLY A 103 1.11 29.11 -14.14
N ARG A 104 0.35 29.39 -13.06
CA ARG A 104 -0.30 30.69 -12.83
C ARG A 104 0.45 31.60 -11.84
N GLY A 105 1.52 31.12 -11.20
CA GLY A 105 2.30 31.88 -10.21
C GLY A 105 3.48 32.61 -10.86
N ASP A 106 3.60 33.91 -10.58
CA ASP A 106 4.70 34.78 -11.01
C ASP A 106 6.07 34.24 -10.55
N GLY A 107 6.95 33.95 -11.52
CA GLY A 107 8.40 33.87 -11.30
C GLY A 107 9.00 32.45 -11.24
N ALA A 108 9.88 32.19 -12.21
CA ALA A 108 10.97 31.20 -12.24
C ALA A 108 10.70 29.70 -12.42
N SER A 109 9.50 29.16 -12.14
CA SER A 109 9.19 27.74 -12.40
C SER A 109 8.20 27.62 -13.56
N ARG A 110 8.70 27.33 -14.78
CA ARG A 110 7.87 27.22 -15.99
C ARG A 110 6.93 26.01 -15.93
N GLY A 111 5.77 26.17 -15.29
CA GLY A 111 4.63 25.26 -15.47
C GLY A 111 4.18 25.20 -16.95
N LEU A 112 3.49 24.12 -17.33
CA LEU A 112 2.97 23.94 -18.68
C LEU A 112 1.53 24.48 -18.76
N SER A 113 1.37 25.69 -19.31
CA SER A 113 0.04 26.23 -19.62
C SER A 113 -0.75 25.28 -20.55
N ARG A 114 -2.09 25.36 -20.52
CA ARG A 114 -2.96 24.61 -21.45
C ARG A 114 -2.61 24.84 -22.92
N SER A 115 -2.13 26.04 -23.25
CA SER A 115 -1.72 26.44 -24.59
C SER A 115 -0.25 26.14 -24.91
N ASP A 116 0.52 25.56 -23.97
CA ASP A 116 1.94 25.28 -24.18
C ASP A 116 2.15 24.09 -25.14
N PRO A 117 2.87 24.28 -26.27
CA PRO A 117 3.11 23.21 -27.25
C PRO A 117 3.83 22.00 -26.65
N ARG A 118 4.67 22.20 -25.63
CA ARG A 118 5.38 21.11 -24.93
C ARG A 118 4.43 20.13 -24.26
N ARG A 119 3.21 20.57 -23.90
CA ARG A 119 2.17 19.70 -23.33
C ARG A 119 1.52 18.80 -24.38
N ALA A 120 1.34 19.30 -25.60
CA ALA A 120 0.84 18.49 -26.72
C ALA A 120 1.86 17.43 -27.13
N GLU A 121 3.14 17.79 -27.15
CA GLU A 121 4.26 16.87 -27.39
C GLU A 121 4.33 15.75 -26.33
N MET A 122 4.23 16.10 -25.04
CA MET A 122 4.16 15.11 -23.95
C MET A 122 3.00 14.12 -24.11
N ARG A 123 1.85 14.57 -24.63
CA ARG A 123 0.69 13.67 -24.84
C ARG A 123 0.93 12.64 -25.95
N GLN A 124 1.79 12.95 -26.90
CA GLN A 124 2.17 12.04 -28.01
C GLN A 124 3.24 11.02 -27.60
N GLN A 125 3.91 11.22 -26.46
CA GLN A 125 4.90 10.28 -25.93
C GLN A 125 4.25 9.03 -25.35
N SER A 126 5.05 7.97 -25.22
CA SER A 126 4.65 6.77 -24.47
C SER A 126 4.30 7.13 -23.03
N VAL A 127 3.34 6.40 -22.44
CA VAL A 127 2.86 6.66 -21.06
C VAL A 127 4.01 6.77 -20.04
N PRO A 128 5.05 5.92 -20.07
CA PRO A 128 6.17 6.04 -19.14
C PRO A 128 6.96 7.34 -19.27
N GLU A 129 7.29 7.76 -20.49
CA GLU A 129 8.06 8.99 -20.74
C GLU A 129 7.25 10.23 -20.37
N ARG A 130 5.97 10.22 -20.72
CA ARG A 130 5.03 11.28 -20.36
C ARG A 130 4.94 11.49 -18.84
N VAL A 131 4.87 10.40 -18.06
CA VAL A 131 4.81 10.45 -16.59
C VAL A 131 6.14 10.90 -16.00
N LYS A 132 7.28 10.42 -16.52
CA LYS A 132 8.61 10.88 -16.06
C LYS A 132 8.78 12.39 -16.23
N GLY A 133 8.43 12.92 -17.41
CA GLY A 133 8.50 14.36 -17.65
C GLY A 133 7.58 15.16 -16.73
N MET A 134 6.37 14.68 -16.47
CA MET A 134 5.46 15.31 -15.50
C MET A 134 6.03 15.29 -14.08
N LEU A 135 6.62 14.17 -13.64
CA LEU A 135 7.21 14.06 -12.32
C LEU A 135 8.38 15.02 -12.15
N ALA A 136 9.26 15.15 -13.15
CA ALA A 136 10.35 16.14 -13.12
C ALA A 136 9.85 17.58 -12.96
N LEU A 137 8.74 17.93 -13.62
CA LEU A 137 8.08 19.23 -13.43
C LEU A 137 7.52 19.39 -12.02
N LEU A 138 6.86 18.35 -11.50
CA LEU A 138 6.30 18.37 -10.14
C LEU A 138 7.39 18.41 -9.07
N GLU A 139 8.52 17.75 -9.25
CA GLU A 139 9.67 17.85 -8.34
C GLU A 139 10.14 19.29 -8.21
N SER A 140 10.29 19.98 -9.35
CA SER A 140 10.70 21.38 -9.37
C SER A 140 9.69 22.33 -8.72
N ALA A 141 8.39 22.01 -8.81
CA ALA A 141 7.31 22.84 -8.29
C ALA A 141 6.96 22.56 -6.81
N LEU A 142 6.97 21.29 -6.40
CA LEU A 142 6.51 20.82 -5.09
C LEU A 142 7.65 20.53 -4.10
N ARG A 143 8.91 20.69 -4.53
CA ARG A 143 10.11 20.33 -3.74
C ARG A 143 10.07 18.87 -3.23
N VAL A 144 9.46 17.98 -4.02
CA VAL A 144 9.46 16.55 -3.73
C VAL A 144 10.80 15.98 -4.16
N ASP A 145 11.52 15.35 -3.23
CA ASP A 145 12.79 14.71 -3.52
C ASP A 145 12.59 13.35 -4.20
N ALA A 146 13.43 13.03 -5.18
CA ALA A 146 13.39 11.79 -5.96
C ALA A 146 13.54 10.51 -5.11
N SER A 147 13.99 10.60 -3.86
CA SER A 147 14.02 9.46 -2.92
C SER A 147 12.64 8.95 -2.50
N HIS A 148 11.58 9.75 -2.65
CA HIS A 148 10.23 9.43 -2.15
C HIS A 148 9.37 8.64 -3.14
N TYR A 149 9.82 8.44 -4.37
CA TYR A 149 9.09 7.63 -5.36
C TYR A 149 10.06 6.84 -6.24
N ARG A 150 9.53 5.82 -6.92
CA ARG A 150 10.25 5.10 -7.99
C ARG A 150 9.31 4.76 -9.12
N VAL A 151 9.78 4.95 -10.35
CA VAL A 151 9.07 4.54 -11.57
C VAL A 151 9.43 3.08 -11.86
N GLY A 152 8.47 2.19 -11.68
CA GLY A 152 8.59 0.77 -12.01
C GLY A 152 8.49 0.51 -13.52
N ARG A 153 8.61 -0.77 -13.91
CA ARG A 153 8.30 -1.23 -15.27
C ARG A 153 6.80 -1.14 -15.55
#